data_AF-A0A920NN69-F1
#
_entry.id   AF-A0A920NN69-F1
#
_cell.length_a   1.000
_cell.length_b   1.000
_cell.length_c   1.000
_cell.angle_alpha   90.00
_cell.angle_beta   90.00
_cell.angle_gamma   90.00
#
_symmetry.space_group_name_H-M   'P 1'
#
loop_
_entity.id
_entity.type
_entity.pdbx_description
1 polymer ?
#
loop_
_entity_poly.entity_id
_entity_poly.type
_entity_poly.pdbx_seq_one_letter_code
_entity_poly.pdbx_strand_id
1 'polypeptide(L)'
;MQNRRGFSPIIRCGDCGVLETCPDCNVPMAYHRTGPPLKCHYCGHSIDRIPANCRSCNSVNIRMFGTGTQKIETIIGETFSNASFERLDIGYIQNRNSVN
;
A
#
# COMPACT_ATOMS: atom_id res chain seq x y z
N MET A 1 -6.06 -5.50 19.84
CA MET A 1 -5.25 -5.12 18.65
C MET A 1 -4.97 -6.37 17.84
N GLN A 2 -5.69 -6.57 16.75
CA GLN A 2 -5.73 -7.85 16.04
C GLN A 2 -4.62 -7.92 14.99
N ASN A 3 -3.49 -8.50 15.37
CA ASN A 3 -2.55 -9.13 14.43
C ASN A 3 -3.21 -10.39 13.85
N ARG A 4 -4.19 -10.24 12.97
CA ARG A 4 -4.66 -11.33 12.09
C ARG A 4 -3.99 -11.18 10.74
N ARG A 5 -2.96 -12.01 10.58
CA ARG A 5 -2.21 -12.33 9.37
C ARG A 5 -3.12 -12.42 8.15
N GLY A 6 -2.91 -11.51 7.21
CA GLY A 6 -3.65 -11.41 5.96
C GLY A 6 -3.62 -9.96 5.49
N PHE A 7 -2.54 -9.55 4.83
CA PHE A 7 -2.51 -8.23 4.22
C PHE A 7 -3.64 -8.16 3.19
N SER A 8 -4.62 -7.28 3.42
CA SER A 8 -5.63 -6.95 2.41
C SER A 8 -4.92 -6.33 1.21
N PRO A 9 -5.26 -6.74 -0.03
CA PRO A 9 -4.73 -6.11 -1.23
C PRO A 9 -5.02 -4.61 -1.22
N ILE A 10 -4.19 -3.81 -1.86
CA ILE A 10 -4.43 -2.38 -2.15
C ILE A 10 -4.72 -2.23 -3.65
N ILE A 11 -5.28 -1.09 -4.07
CA ILE A 11 -5.49 -0.80 -5.48
C ILE A 11 -4.39 0.12 -6.02
N ARG A 12 -3.85 -0.23 -7.19
CA ARG A 12 -2.81 0.52 -7.90
C ARG A 12 -3.11 0.60 -9.40
N CYS A 13 -2.77 1.71 -10.03
CA CYS A 13 -2.68 1.77 -11.49
C CYS A 13 -1.45 1.00 -11.99
N GLY A 14 -1.63 0.06 -12.92
CA GLY A 14 -0.57 -0.72 -13.52
C GLY A 14 0.34 0.07 -14.48
N ASP A 15 -0.10 1.24 -14.95
CA ASP A 15 0.67 2.05 -15.92
C ASP A 15 1.49 3.16 -15.23
N CYS A 16 0.85 4.04 -14.46
CA CYS A 16 1.55 5.13 -13.78
C CYS A 16 1.96 4.80 -12.33
N GLY A 17 1.45 3.69 -11.78
CA GLY A 17 1.83 3.24 -10.46
C GLY A 17 1.15 3.94 -9.28
N VAL A 18 0.26 4.92 -9.50
CA VAL A 18 -0.45 5.60 -8.40
C VAL A 18 -1.32 4.63 -7.60
N LEU A 19 -1.40 4.85 -6.29
CA LEU A 19 -2.21 4.08 -5.36
C LEU A 19 -3.53 4.79 -5.08
N GLU A 20 -4.59 4.01 -4.81
CA GLU A 20 -5.82 4.55 -4.25
C GLU A 20 -5.62 4.80 -2.74
N THR A 21 -5.66 6.07 -2.34
CA THR A 21 -5.41 6.52 -0.97
C THR A 21 -6.67 7.09 -0.32
N CYS A 22 -6.71 7.03 1.01
CA CYS A 22 -7.76 7.65 1.79
C CYS A 22 -7.65 9.18 1.68
N PRO A 23 -8.73 9.91 1.35
CA PRO A 23 -8.69 11.37 1.27
C PRO A 23 -8.42 12.03 2.63
N ASP A 24 -8.79 11.38 3.74
CA ASP A 24 -8.68 11.92 5.09
C ASP A 24 -7.32 11.61 5.75
N CYS A 25 -6.72 10.46 5.44
CA CYS A 25 -5.49 9.99 6.08
C CYS A 25 -4.27 9.94 5.16
N ASN A 26 -4.48 10.07 3.84
CA ASN A 26 -3.44 9.90 2.82
C ASN A 26 -2.65 8.58 2.92
N VAL A 27 -3.32 7.52 3.37
CA VAL A 27 -2.77 6.15 3.47
C VAL A 27 -3.44 5.23 2.43
N PRO A 28 -2.78 4.16 1.98
CA PRO A 28 -3.39 3.22 1.04
C PRO A 28 -4.69 2.61 1.57
N MET A 29 -5.71 2.56 0.72
CA MET A 29 -6.98 1.92 1.03
C MET A 29 -6.85 0.40 0.90
N ALA A 30 -7.37 -0.34 1.88
CA ALA A 30 -7.39 -1.80 1.86
C ALA A 30 -8.61 -2.30 1.09
N TYR A 31 -8.41 -3.30 0.22
CA TYR A 31 -9.45 -3.98 -0.52
C TYR A 31 -10.12 -5.07 0.32
N HIS A 32 -11.44 -5.12 0.27
CA HIS A 32 -12.27 -6.13 0.93
C HIS A 32 -13.19 -6.79 -0.10
N ARG A 33 -13.24 -8.13 -0.09
CA ARG A 33 -14.11 -8.91 -1.00
C ARG A 33 -15.60 -8.85 -0.60
N THR A 34 -15.90 -8.50 0.64
CA THR A 34 -17.25 -8.46 1.20
C THR A 34 -17.51 -7.08 1.81
N GLY A 35 -18.67 -6.50 1.52
CA GLY A 35 -19.00 -5.14 1.96
C GLY A 35 -18.36 -4.08 1.07
N PRO A 36 -18.08 -2.86 1.59
CA PRO A 36 -17.41 -1.81 0.84
C PRO A 36 -16.04 -2.29 0.33
N PRO A 37 -15.79 -2.25 -0.99
CA PRO A 37 -14.60 -2.82 -1.58
C PRO A 37 -13.33 -2.11 -1.13
N LEU A 38 -13.37 -0.83 -0.76
CA LEU A 38 -12.19 -0.12 -0.26
C LEU A 38 -12.48 0.44 1.12
N LYS A 39 -11.57 0.20 2.07
CA LYS A 39 -11.69 0.69 3.44
C LYS A 39 -10.38 1.22 3.97
N CYS A 40 -10.43 2.40 4.59
CA CYS A 40 -9.38 2.92 5.44
C CYS A 40 -9.52 2.29 6.83
N HIS A 41 -8.47 1.60 7.29
CA HIS A 41 -8.47 1.01 8.63
C HIS A 41 -8.16 2.01 9.75
N TYR A 42 -7.67 3.20 9.41
CA TYR A 42 -7.35 4.25 10.38
C TYR A 42 -8.57 5.09 10.75
N CYS A 43 -9.26 5.66 9.76
CA CYS A 43 -10.44 6.52 10.01
C CYS A 43 -11.78 5.84 9.73
N GLY A 44 -11.80 4.65 9.12
CA GLY A 44 -13.04 3.94 8.76
C GLY A 44 -13.69 4.39 7.45
N HIS A 45 -13.13 5.40 6.76
CA HIS A 45 -13.60 5.85 5.45
C HIS A 45 -13.73 4.66 4.50
N SER A 46 -14.86 4.56 3.79
CA SER A 46 -15.17 3.43 2.93
C SER A 46 -15.65 3.94 1.58
N ILE A 47 -15.22 3.28 0.49
CA ILE A 47 -15.64 3.60 -0.87
C ILE A 47 -16.32 2.36 -1.44
N ASP A 48 -17.55 2.55 -1.94
CA ASP A 48 -18.41 1.47 -2.40
C ASP A 48 -18.06 0.94 -3.80
N ARG A 49 -17.11 1.58 -4.49
CA ARG A 49 -16.71 1.24 -5.86
C ARG A 49 -15.22 1.45 -6.08
N ILE A 50 -14.60 0.53 -6.82
CA ILE A 50 -13.25 0.72 -7.37
C ILE A 50 -13.36 1.66 -8.58
N PRO A 51 -12.49 2.66 -8.72
CA PRO A 51 -12.50 3.54 -9.88
C PRO A 51 -12.22 2.75 -11.17
N ALA A 52 -12.97 3.04 -12.23
CA ALA A 52 -12.78 2.42 -13.54
C ALA A 52 -11.50 2.91 -14.25
N ASN A 53 -11.07 4.12 -13.92
CA ASN A 53 -9.92 4.78 -14.53
C ASN A 53 -9.03 5.39 -13.44
N CYS A 54 -7.73 5.38 -13.71
CA CYS A 54 -6.73 6.01 -12.88
C CYS A 54 -6.92 7.54 -12.87
N ARG A 55 -7.00 8.15 -11.69
CA ARG A 55 -7.15 9.60 -11.56
C ARG A 55 -5.93 10.40 -12.02
N SER A 56 -4.76 9.77 -12.10
CA SER A 56 -3.49 10.41 -12.48
C SER A 56 -3.23 10.36 -13.99
N CYS A 57 -3.45 9.20 -14.63
CA CYS A 57 -3.12 9.00 -16.06
C CYS A 57 -4.30 8.55 -16.94
N ASN A 58 -5.52 8.48 -16.39
CA ASN A 58 -6.74 8.03 -17.07
C ASN A 58 -6.73 6.57 -17.59
N SER A 59 -5.69 5.79 -17.29
CA SER A 59 -5.59 4.39 -17.66
C SER A 59 -6.67 3.53 -17.00
N VAL A 60 -7.18 2.55 -17.74
CA VAL A 60 -8.10 1.50 -17.26
C VAL A 60 -7.37 0.32 -16.61
N ASN A 61 -6.02 0.30 -16.63
CA ASN A 61 -5.20 -0.75 -16.06
C ASN A 61 -5.16 -0.64 -14.52
N ILE A 62 -6.29 -0.88 -13.86
CA ILE A 62 -6.42 -0.86 -12.40
C ILE A 62 -6.19 -2.28 -11.86
N ARG A 63 -5.23 -2.44 -10.95
CA ARG A 63 -4.81 -3.73 -10.41
C ARG A 63 -4.87 -3.75 -8.89
N MET A 64 -5.26 -4.90 -8.35
CA MET A 64 -5.06 -5.22 -6.95
C MET A 64 -3.62 -5.67 -6.72
N PHE A 65 -2.94 -5.06 -5.74
CA PHE A 65 -1.57 -5.38 -5.37
C PHE A 65 -1.53 -5.82 -3.90
N GLY A 66 -0.81 -6.88 -3.59
CA GLY A 66 -0.63 -7.34 -2.21
C GLY A 66 -1.41 -8.63 -1.92
N THR A 67 -0.66 -9.72 -1.83
CA THR A 67 -0.99 -10.89 -1.03
C THR A 67 0.27 -11.22 -0.23
N GLY A 68 0.46 -10.48 0.86
CA GLY A 68 1.54 -10.70 1.81
C GLY A 68 2.90 -10.14 1.41
N THR A 69 3.60 -9.56 2.38
CA THR A 69 5.06 -9.37 2.38
C THR A 69 5.86 -10.66 2.08
N GLN A 70 5.20 -11.83 2.00
CA GLN A 70 5.81 -13.12 1.69
C GLN A 70 6.34 -13.26 0.25
N LYS A 71 6.01 -12.35 -0.68
CA LYS A 71 6.61 -12.40 -2.03
C LYS A 71 7.90 -11.60 -2.17
N ILE A 72 8.18 -10.67 -1.26
CA ILE A 72 9.42 -9.89 -1.30
C ILE A 72 10.58 -10.73 -0.76
N GLU A 73 10.38 -11.56 0.27
CA GLU A 73 11.43 -12.47 0.76
C GLU A 73 11.82 -13.54 -0.27
N THR A 74 10.85 -14.14 -0.97
CA THR A 74 11.15 -15.17 -1.99
C THR A 74 11.84 -14.60 -3.23
N ILE A 75 11.43 -13.41 -3.71
CA ILE A 75 12.04 -12.79 -4.90
C ILE A 75 13.44 -12.23 -4.60
N ILE A 76 13.66 -11.71 -3.39
CA ILE A 76 14.97 -11.14 -3.01
C ILE A 76 15.98 -12.24 -2.66
N GLY A 77 15.56 -13.36 -2.06
CA GLY A 77 16.45 -14.49 -1.77
C GLY A 77 17.08 -15.14 -3.01
N GLU A 78 16.36 -15.14 -4.14
CA GLU A 78 16.88 -15.68 -5.42
C GLU A 78 17.79 -14.68 -6.16
N THR A 79 17.66 -13.37 -5.89
CA THR A 79 18.40 -12.32 -6.64
C THR A 79 19.63 -11.80 -5.90
N PHE A 80 19.64 -11.81 -4.56
CA PHE A 80 20.72 -11.22 -3.76
C PHE A 80 21.19 -12.20 -2.67
N SER A 81 22.13 -13.07 -3.01
CA SER A 81 22.68 -14.11 -2.13
C SER A 81 23.55 -13.60 -0.95
N ASN A 82 23.57 -12.29 -0.66
CA ASN A 82 24.47 -11.73 0.36
C ASN A 82 24.01 -10.43 1.05
N ALA A 83 22.72 -10.11 1.04
CA ALA A 83 22.24 -8.89 1.70
C ALA A 83 21.40 -9.23 2.94
N SER A 84 21.94 -8.92 4.13
CA SER A 84 21.14 -8.83 5.35
C SER A 84 20.31 -7.55 5.28
N PHE A 85 19.00 -7.68 5.47
CA PHE A 85 18.11 -6.53 5.53
C PHE A 85 17.50 -6.45 6.92
N GLU A 86 17.87 -5.41 7.67
CA GLU A 86 17.08 -4.94 8.80
C GLU A 86 15.84 -4.21 8.26
N ARG A 87 14.69 -4.57 8.82
CA ARG A 87 13.41 -3.95 8.51
C ARG A 87 13.40 -2.55 9.15
N LEU A 88 13.71 -1.53 8.38
CA LEU A 88 13.64 -0.14 8.84
C LEU A 88 12.16 0.28 8.91
N ASP A 89 11.52 0.05 10.05
CA ASP A 89 10.24 0.67 10.38
C ASP A 89 10.49 2.18 10.46
N ILE A 90 10.10 2.93 9.42
CA ILE A 90 10.22 4.39 9.37
C ILE A 90 9.27 4.99 10.42
N GLY A 91 9.79 5.12 11.64
CA GLY A 91 9.35 6.12 12.60
C GLY A 91 9.85 7.49 12.14
N TYR A 92 8.94 8.44 12.10
CA TYR A 92 9.11 9.82 11.68
C TYR A 92 10.37 10.48 12.29
N ILE A 93 11.38 10.80 11.46
CA ILE A 93 12.47 11.72 11.85
C ILE A 93 12.12 13.11 11.30
N GLN A 94 11.59 13.99 12.15
CA GLN A 94 11.62 15.42 11.85
C GLN A 94 13.07 15.88 11.94
N ASN A 95 13.61 16.37 10.84
CA ASN A 95 14.92 16.99 10.83
C ASN A 95 14.85 18.34 10.10
N ARG A 96 15.28 19.39 10.81
CA ARG A 96 15.91 20.66 10.36
C ARG A 96 15.87 21.63 11.55
N ASN A 97 16.96 22.22 12.03
CA ASN A 97 18.11 22.76 11.32
C ASN A 97 19.40 22.68 12.16
N SER A 98 20.52 22.51 11.47
CA SER A 98 21.87 22.83 11.91
C SER A 98 22.27 24.15 11.26
N VAL A 99 22.72 25.17 12.01
CA VAL A 99 23.83 26.06 11.59
C VAL A 99 24.42 26.75 12.85
N ASN A 100 25.73 26.57 13.06
CA ASN A 100 26.66 27.27 13.98
C ASN A 100 26.25 27.53 15.44
#